data_AF-A0A200Q155-F1
#
_entry.id   AF-A0A200Q155-F1
#
_cell.length_a   1.000
_cell.length_b   1.000
_cell.length_c   1.000
_cell.angle_alpha   90.00
_cell.angle_beta   90.00
_cell.angle_gamma   90.00
#
_symmetry.space_group_name_H-M   'P 1'
#
loop_
_entity.id
_entity.type
_entity.pdbx_description
1 polymer ?
#
loop_
_entity_poly.entity_id
_entity_poly.type
_entity_poly.pdbx_seq_one_letter_code
_entity_poly.pdbx_strand_id
1 'polypeptide(L)'
;MFHEEIKCQICEQTSHLAIECPFVYSECKQCGGIRMIGETNTEKNPNRKFLRCQYANCDEFQWLDESIVDSMSSGALSSPNPK
;
A
#
# COMPACT_ATOMS: atom_id res chain seq x y z
N MET A 1 -26.82 -1.68 -17.16
CA MET A 1 -25.43 -2.17 -17.26
C MET A 1 -24.77 -1.84 -15.94
N PHE A 2 -24.33 -2.83 -15.18
CA PHE A 2 -23.54 -2.58 -13.98
C PHE A 2 -22.13 -2.20 -14.45
N HIS A 3 -21.70 -0.98 -14.16
CA HIS A 3 -20.28 -0.63 -14.29
C HIS A 3 -19.59 -1.23 -13.07
N GLU A 4 -18.96 -2.38 -13.24
CA GLU A 4 -18.04 -2.89 -12.22
C GLU A 4 -16.77 -2.03 -12.31
N GLU A 5 -16.57 -1.18 -11.31
CA GLU A 5 -15.36 -0.38 -11.21
C GLU A 5 -14.18 -1.33 -11.00
N ILE A 6 -13.22 -1.28 -11.92
CA ILE A 6 -11.99 -2.08 -11.82
C ILE A 6 -11.19 -1.55 -10.63
N LYS A 7 -11.08 -2.37 -9.59
CA LYS A 7 -10.30 -2.06 -8.39
C LYS A 7 -8.92 -2.68 -8.46
N CYS A 8 -7.93 -1.99 -7.90
CA CYS A 8 -6.63 -2.56 -7.61
C CYS A 8 -6.79 -3.78 -6.69
N GLN A 9 -6.34 -4.95 -7.12
CA GLN A 9 -6.45 -6.19 -6.35
C GLN A 9 -5.54 -6.24 -5.10
N ILE A 10 -4.68 -5.23 -4.93
CA ILE A 10 -3.75 -5.12 -3.79
C ILE A 10 -4.34 -4.21 -2.71
N CYS A 11 -4.69 -2.98 -3.06
CA CYS A 11 -5.12 -1.94 -2.11
C CYS A 11 -6.58 -1.52 -2.25
N GLU A 12 -7.34 -2.16 -3.14
CA GLU A 12 -8.79 -1.98 -3.37
C GLU A 12 -9.23 -0.59 -3.88
N GLN A 13 -8.28 0.30 -4.15
CA GLN A 13 -8.52 1.60 -4.77
C GLN A 13 -8.86 1.48 -6.26
N THR A 14 -9.69 2.38 -6.78
CA THR A 14 -10.11 2.41 -8.20
C THR A 14 -9.21 3.28 -9.10
N SER A 15 -8.24 3.99 -8.51
CA SER A 15 -7.41 4.97 -9.24
C SER A 15 -6.30 4.36 -10.10
N HIS A 16 -6.02 3.07 -9.94
CA HIS A 16 -4.90 2.38 -10.60
C HIS A 16 -5.16 0.87 -10.67
N LEU A 17 -4.41 0.18 -11.54
CA LEU A 17 -4.39 -1.28 -11.61
C LEU A 17 -3.36 -1.87 -10.63
N ALA A 18 -3.47 -3.16 -10.32
CA ALA A 18 -2.54 -3.83 -9.39
C ALA A 18 -1.06 -3.71 -9.78
N ILE A 19 -0.74 -3.70 -11.08
CA ILE A 19 0.62 -3.53 -11.60
C ILE A 19 1.20 -2.13 -11.32
N GLU A 20 0.35 -1.14 -11.08
CA GLU A 20 0.71 0.25 -10.78
C GLU A 20 0.48 0.60 -9.30
N CYS A 21 0.26 -0.41 -8.45
CA CYS A 21 -0.02 -0.18 -7.03
C CYS A 21 1.17 0.50 -6.35
N PRO A 22 1.02 1.72 -5.80
CA PRO A 22 2.14 2.47 -5.23
C PRO A 22 2.67 1.86 -3.93
N PHE A 23 1.93 0.91 -3.34
CA PHE A 23 2.32 0.25 -2.10
C PHE A 23 3.18 -0.99 -2.35
N VAL A 24 2.92 -1.72 -3.45
CA VAL A 24 3.69 -2.93 -3.79
C VAL A 24 5.03 -2.51 -4.37
N TYR A 25 6.08 -3.21 -3.98
CA TYR A 25 7.44 -2.88 -4.39
C TYR A 25 7.90 -1.45 -4.08
N SER A 26 7.26 -0.79 -3.11
CA SER A 26 7.69 0.52 -2.60
C SER A 26 9.00 0.42 -1.84
N GLU A 27 9.73 1.53 -1.74
CA GLU A 27 10.99 1.58 -0.99
C GLU A 27 10.73 1.39 0.52
N CYS A 28 11.58 0.59 1.16
CA CYS A 28 11.58 0.37 2.59
C CYS A 28 12.02 1.64 3.31
N LYS A 29 11.18 2.11 4.24
CA LYS A 29 11.39 3.34 5.01
C LYS A 29 12.63 3.33 5.93
N GLN A 30 13.29 2.19 6.10
CA GLN A 30 14.43 2.04 7.01
C GLN A 30 15.77 1.73 6.33
N CYS A 31 15.77 0.90 5.28
CA CYS A 31 17.03 0.30 4.77
C CYS A 31 17.21 0.41 3.24
N GLY A 32 16.29 1.07 2.53
CA GLY A 32 16.35 1.18 1.06
C GLY A 32 16.08 -0.12 0.30
N GLY A 33 15.73 -1.21 0.99
CA GLY A 33 15.22 -2.44 0.35
C GLY A 33 13.81 -2.24 -0.22
N ILE A 34 13.21 -3.28 -0.77
CA ILE A 34 11.84 -3.22 -1.30
C ILE A 34 10.85 -3.78 -0.28
N ARG A 35 9.65 -3.18 -0.20
CA ARG A 35 8.52 -3.65 0.60
C ARG A 35 7.68 -4.63 -0.20
N MET A 36 7.43 -5.80 0.38
CA MET A 36 6.64 -6.89 -0.17
C MET A 36 5.27 -6.93 0.51
N ILE A 37 4.22 -7.27 -0.24
CA ILE A 37 2.89 -7.56 0.31
C ILE A 37 2.89 -8.96 0.92
N GLY A 38 2.37 -9.07 2.14
CA GLY A 38 1.96 -10.31 2.77
C GLY A 38 0.50 -10.26 3.18
N GLU A 39 -0.06 -11.41 3.53
CA GLU A 39 -1.41 -11.56 4.05
C GLU A 39 -1.38 -12.42 5.31
N THR A 40 -2.13 -12.02 6.34
CA THR A 40 -2.19 -12.75 7.60
C THR A 40 -3.16 -13.92 7.54
N ASN A 41 -2.68 -15.07 7.99
CA ASN A 41 -3.48 -16.30 8.17
C ASN A 41 -3.90 -16.52 9.63
N THR A 42 -3.85 -15.47 10.47
CA THR A 42 -4.14 -15.55 11.91
C THR A 42 -5.61 -15.27 12.20
N GLU A 43 -6.19 -15.93 13.20
CA GLU A 43 -7.57 -15.67 13.64
C GLU A 43 -7.82 -14.22 14.08
N LYS A 44 -6.81 -13.56 14.67
CA LYS A 44 -6.92 -12.18 15.17
C LYS A 44 -7.06 -11.15 14.05
N ASN A 45 -6.44 -11.42 12.89
CA ASN A 45 -6.48 -10.57 11.71
C ASN A 45 -6.60 -11.49 10.49
N PRO A 46 -7.79 -12.00 10.15
CA PRO A 46 -7.92 -12.90 9.01
C PRO A 46 -7.82 -12.11 7.70
N ASN A 47 -6.98 -12.57 6.77
CA ASN A 47 -6.82 -12.02 5.42
C ASN A 47 -6.38 -10.53 5.37
N ARG A 48 -5.83 -9.98 6.47
CA ARG A 48 -5.37 -8.60 6.49
C ARG A 48 -4.01 -8.51 5.81
N LYS A 49 -3.90 -7.60 4.83
CA LYS A 49 -2.66 -7.39 4.09
C LYS A 49 -1.71 -6.46 4.84
N PHE A 50 -0.42 -6.74 4.72
CA PHE A 50 0.65 -5.95 5.33
C PHE A 50 1.82 -5.77 4.36
N LEU A 51 2.63 -4.77 4.63
CA LEU A 51 3.89 -4.48 3.97
C LEU A 51 5.02 -4.88 4.92
N ARG A 52 6.02 -5.59 4.39
CA ARG A 52 7.27 -5.89 5.11
C ARG A 52 8.47 -5.71 4.21
N CYS A 53 9.64 -5.38 4.76
CA CYS A 53 10.87 -5.42 3.99
C CYS A 53 11.19 -6.84 3.49
N GLN A 54 11.76 -6.92 2.28
CA GLN A 54 12.30 -8.17 1.71
C GLN A 54 13.46 -8.73 2.55
N TYR A 55 14.22 -7.87 3.24
CA TYR A 55 15.38 -8.28 4.01
C TYR A 55 14.95 -8.80 5.39
N ALA A 56 15.38 -10.03 5.72
CA ALA A 56 15.00 -10.69 6.96
C ALA A 56 15.55 -10.01 8.22
N ASN A 57 16.62 -9.22 8.10
CA ASN A 57 17.22 -8.44 9.18
C ASN A 57 16.66 -7.01 9.29
N CYS A 58 15.59 -6.68 8.55
CA CYS A 58 14.90 -5.40 8.64
C CYS A 58 13.50 -5.63 9.19
N ASP A 59 13.24 -5.09 10.37
CA ASP A 59 11.98 -5.24 11.10
C ASP A 59 10.89 -4.23 10.65
N GLU A 60 11.06 -3.61 9.47
CA GLU A 60 10.06 -2.69 8.94
C GLU A 60 8.78 -3.45 8.57
N PHE A 61 7.67 -2.98 9.15
CA PHE A 61 6.34 -3.55 9.01
C PHE A 61 5.30 -2.43 9.05
N GLN A 62 4.29 -2.52 8.21
CA GLN A 62 3.11 -1.65 8.27
C GLN A 62 1.88 -2.37 7.72
N TRP A 63 0.71 -2.12 8.29
CA TRP A 63 -0.52 -2.61 7.70
C TRP A 63 -0.85 -1.86 6.41
N LEU A 64 -1.36 -2.57 5.40
CA LEU A 64 -1.62 -1.96 4.10
C LEU A 64 -2.70 -0.86 4.20
N ASP A 65 -3.78 -1.13 4.94
CA ASP A 65 -4.86 -0.17 5.17
C ASP A 65 -4.36 1.12 5.86
N GLU A 66 -3.45 1.00 6.83
CA GLU A 66 -2.82 2.15 7.47
C GLU A 66 -1.98 2.96 6.48
N SER A 67 -1.25 2.30 5.58
CA SER A 67 -0.46 3.01 4.54
C SER A 67 -1.31 3.76 3.52
N ILE A 68 -2.52 3.25 3.23
CA ILE A 68 -3.50 3.92 2.37
C ILE A 68 -3.98 5.20 3.05
N VAL A 69 -4.35 5.11 4.34
CA VAL A 69 -4.80 6.27 5.14
C VAL A 69 -3.70 7.32 5.26
N ASP A 70 -2.45 6.92 5.54
CA ASP A 70 -1.29 7.83 5.60
C ASP A 70 -1.10 8.58 4.27
N SER A 71 -1.25 7.88 3.15
CA SER A 71 -1.08 8.45 1.81
C SER A 71 -2.19 9.45 1.46
N MET A 72 -3.40 9.22 1.95
CA MET A 72 -4.53 10.16 1.80
C MET A 72 -4.37 11.38 2.71
N SER A 73 -3.90 11.18 3.94
CA SER A 73 -3.69 12.26 4.91
C SER A 73 -2.53 13.18 4.51
N SER A 74 -1.51 12.64 3.85
CA SER A 74 -0.38 13.40 3.31
C SER A 74 -0.73 14.18 2.01
N GLY A 75 -1.94 14.01 1.47
CA GLY A 75 -2.43 14.69 0.26
C GLY A 75 -2.88 16.14 0.43
N ALA A 76 -2.75 16.74 1.62
CA ALA A 76 -3.09 18.14 1.86
C ALA A 76 -2.00 19.16 1.45
N LEU A 77 -0.95 18.75 0.73
CA LEU A 77 0.04 19.66 0.13
C LEU A 77 0.40 19.25 -1.31
N SER A 78 -0.58 19.22 -2.20
CA SER A 78 -0.34 19.57 -3.60
C SER A 78 -1.10 20.85 -3.90
N SER A 79 -0.56 21.99 -3.44
CA SER A 79 -0.98 23.30 -3.95
C SER A 79 -0.80 23.30 -5.48
N PRO A 80 -1.79 23.74 -6.27
CA PRO A 80 -1.58 23.97 -7.69
C PRO A 80 -0.53 25.06 -7.84
N ASN A 81 0.54 24.76 -8.57
CA ASN A 81 1.59 25.71 -8.90
C ASN A 81 0.97 26.84 -9.75
N PRO A 82 0.94 28.10 -9.31
CA PRO A 82 0.50 29.19 -10.17
C PRO A 82 1.58 29.46 -11.22
N LYS A 83 1.15 29.49 -12.48
CA LYS A 83 1.95 29.97 -13.61
C LYS A 83 1.84 31.49 -13.72
#